data_AF-A0A2M9P8T3-F1
#
_entry.id   AF-A0A2M9P8T3-F1
#
_cell.length_a   1.000
_cell.length_b   1.000
_cell.length_c   1.000
_cell.angle_alpha   90.00
_cell.angle_beta   90.00
_cell.angle_gamma   90.00
#
_symmetry.space_group_name_H-M   'P 1'
#
loop_
_entity.id
_entity.type
_entity.pdbx_description
1 polymer ?
#
loop_
_entity_poly.entity_id
_entity_poly.type
_entity_poly.pdbx_seq_one_letter_code
_entity_poly.pdbx_strand_id
1 'polypeptide(L)'
;PGPRRWRAGRAEGLKRYCTPQNAYDAGLGGNRLRQGRRHPGPRRWRAGRAEGLKRYCTPQNAYDAGLGGNRLNPVCPASDRLRLALAEEQGLRVHAVRREIDRLDYANASDEARLDDLLTGELDKDDRRRIRKLRRDIEDRNYEIRRLEREAQLSRPGVY
;
A
#
# COMPACT_ATOMS: atom_id res chain seq x y z
N PRO A 1 27.46 -8.68 31.84
CA PRO A 1 27.52 -7.69 30.74
C PRO A 1 26.96 -6.32 31.19
N GLY A 2 27.84 -5.33 31.42
CA GLY A 2 27.44 -4.03 31.96
C GLY A 2 27.04 -3.00 30.89
N PRO A 3 26.25 -1.97 31.25
CA PRO A 3 25.74 -0.94 30.32
C PRO A 3 26.85 -0.14 29.60
N ARG A 4 28.06 -0.06 30.16
CA ARG A 4 29.21 0.60 29.51
C ARG A 4 29.74 -0.17 28.29
N ARG A 5 29.86 -1.50 28.38
CA ARG A 5 30.32 -2.34 27.25
C ARG A 5 29.33 -2.33 26.09
N TRP A 6 28.02 -2.34 26.40
CA TRP A 6 26.97 -2.20 25.40
C TRP A 6 27.03 -0.86 24.66
N ARG A 7 27.25 0.26 25.38
CA ARG A 7 27.39 1.60 24.77
C ARG A 7 28.60 1.69 23.85
N ALA A 8 29.74 1.13 24.25
CA ALA A 8 30.95 1.11 23.42
C ALA A 8 30.75 0.26 22.15
N GLY A 9 30.20 -0.96 22.28
CA GLY A 9 29.89 -1.81 21.13
C GLY A 9 28.89 -1.17 20.17
N ARG A 10 27.86 -0.48 20.69
CA ARG A 10 26.92 0.27 19.87
C ARG A 10 27.57 1.43 19.12
N ALA A 11 28.46 2.18 19.77
CA ALA A 11 29.15 3.30 19.12
C ALA A 11 30.06 2.83 17.98
N GLU A 12 30.76 1.72 18.17
CA GLU A 12 31.60 1.09 17.15
C GLU A 12 30.77 0.54 15.99
N GLY A 13 29.68 -0.17 16.28
CA GLY A 13 28.73 -0.63 15.27
C GLY A 13 28.12 0.52 14.47
N LEU A 14 27.81 1.64 15.12
CA LEU A 14 27.36 2.84 14.41
C LEU A 14 28.42 3.29 13.41
N LYS A 15 29.68 3.54 13.81
CA LYS A 15 30.73 4.01 12.88
C LYS A 15 30.81 3.17 11.60
N ARG A 16 30.66 1.85 11.70
CA ARG A 16 30.66 0.91 10.56
C ARG A 16 29.39 1.00 9.71
N TYR A 17 28.23 1.14 10.34
CA TYR A 17 26.96 1.34 9.62
C TYR A 17 26.87 2.71 8.94
N CYS A 18 27.57 3.69 9.50
CA CYS A 18 27.48 5.11 9.19
C CYS A 18 28.19 5.52 7.87
N THR A 19 27.94 4.80 6.77
CA THR A 19 28.59 5.01 5.47
C THR A 19 27.76 5.89 4.53
N PRO A 20 28.37 6.54 3.52
CA PRO A 20 27.63 7.27 2.49
C PRO A 20 26.60 6.40 1.75
N GLN A 21 26.93 5.14 1.48
CA GLN A 21 26.03 4.20 0.80
C GLN A 21 24.79 3.91 1.65
N ASN A 22 24.96 3.54 2.91
CA ASN A 22 23.82 3.27 3.79
C ASN A 22 22.96 4.54 4.01
N ALA A 23 23.56 5.72 3.91
CA ALA A 23 22.83 6.98 3.95
C ALA A 23 21.91 7.13 2.73
N TYR A 24 22.46 6.89 1.54
CA TYR A 24 21.75 6.90 0.28
C TYR A 24 20.62 5.87 0.28
N ASP A 25 20.90 4.62 0.67
CA ASP A 25 19.91 3.54 0.74
C ASP A 25 18.79 3.87 1.74
N ALA A 26 19.13 4.49 2.86
CA ALA A 26 18.13 4.96 3.80
C ALA A 26 17.24 6.07 3.23
N GLY A 27 17.79 6.93 2.36
CA GLY A 27 17.03 7.93 1.61
C GLY A 27 16.12 7.27 0.57
N LEU A 28 16.66 6.32 -0.19
CA LEU A 28 15.96 5.57 -1.24
C LEU A 28 14.75 4.81 -0.68
N GLY A 29 14.86 4.25 0.52
CA GLY A 29 13.76 3.57 1.22
C GLY A 29 12.79 4.51 1.98
N GLY A 30 13.01 5.82 1.95
CA GLY A 30 12.15 6.78 2.65
C GLY A 30 12.21 6.68 4.17
N ASN A 31 13.30 6.14 4.73
CA ASN A 31 13.40 5.88 6.16
C ASN A 31 13.31 7.17 6.97
N ARG A 32 12.38 7.21 7.93
CA ARG A 32 12.28 8.31 8.90
C ARG A 32 13.52 8.29 9.78
N LEU A 33 14.13 9.45 10.00
CA LEU A 33 15.25 9.61 10.93
C LEU A 33 14.78 9.49 12.38
N ARG A 34 14.26 8.33 12.81
CA ARG A 34 14.08 8.04 14.24
C ARG A 34 15.42 8.03 14.99
N GLN A 35 16.55 7.96 14.27
CA GLN A 35 17.91 7.86 14.85
C GLN A 35 18.87 8.99 14.45
N GLY A 36 18.37 10.11 13.90
CA GLY A 36 19.20 11.20 13.34
C GLY A 36 20.03 12.02 14.34
N ARG A 37 20.04 11.67 15.63
CA ARG A 37 20.80 12.40 16.67
C ARG A 37 22.09 11.70 17.14
N ARG A 38 22.43 10.50 16.63
CA ARG A 38 23.63 9.76 17.10
C ARG A 38 24.63 9.35 16.02
N HIS A 39 24.53 9.89 14.82
CA HIS A 39 25.48 9.55 13.76
C HIS A 39 26.80 10.32 13.91
N PRO A 40 27.98 9.66 13.97
CA PRO A 40 29.26 10.34 13.81
C PRO A 40 29.29 10.95 12.40
N GLY A 41 29.38 12.28 12.28
CA GLY A 41 29.30 12.99 11.00
C GLY A 41 27.88 13.20 10.46
N PRO A 42 26.97 13.87 11.20
CA PRO A 42 25.57 14.04 10.82
C PRO A 42 25.39 14.76 9.47
N ARG A 43 26.35 15.59 9.05
CA ARG A 43 26.30 16.30 7.77
C ARG A 43 26.44 15.37 6.57
N ARG A 44 27.46 14.50 6.54
CA ARG A 44 27.71 13.58 5.41
C ARG A 44 26.56 12.57 5.25
N TRP A 45 26.07 12.03 6.36
CA TRP A 45 24.91 11.15 6.35
C TRP A 45 23.64 11.85 5.86
N ARG A 46 23.36 13.07 6.32
CA ARG A 46 22.22 13.85 5.83
C ARG A 46 22.32 14.13 4.33
N ALA A 47 23.52 14.40 3.81
CA ALA A 47 23.74 14.62 2.38
C ALA A 47 23.46 13.35 1.56
N GLY A 48 24.04 12.20 1.92
CA GLY A 48 23.77 10.94 1.22
C GLY A 48 22.29 10.55 1.27
N ARG A 49 21.64 10.72 2.44
CA ARG A 49 20.19 10.51 2.57
C ARG A 49 19.37 11.48 1.72
N ALA A 50 19.74 12.75 1.68
CA ALA A 50 19.06 13.73 0.84
C ALA A 50 19.14 13.35 -0.64
N GLU A 51 20.27 12.79 -1.08
CA GLU A 51 20.43 12.29 -2.45
C GLU A 51 19.49 11.11 -2.73
N GLY A 52 19.44 10.11 -1.84
CA GLY A 52 18.51 8.99 -1.98
C GLY A 52 17.04 9.44 -1.95
N LEU A 53 16.71 10.46 -1.15
CA LEU A 53 15.35 11.01 -1.09
C LEU A 53 14.89 11.63 -2.41
N LYS A 54 15.79 12.13 -3.27
CA LYS A 54 15.40 12.61 -4.61
C LYS A 54 14.79 11.49 -5.45
N ARG A 55 15.24 10.24 -5.26
CA ARG A 55 14.70 9.05 -5.94
C ARG A 55 13.46 8.49 -5.24
N TYR A 56 13.32 8.71 -3.94
CA TYR A 56 12.14 8.30 -3.17
C TYR A 56 10.95 9.23 -3.36
N CYS A 57 11.18 10.55 -3.34
CA CYS A 57 10.14 11.58 -3.37
C CYS A 57 9.65 11.88 -4.78
N THR A 58 9.05 10.87 -5.41
CA THR A 58 8.50 10.94 -6.77
C THR A 58 6.97 10.73 -6.75
N PRO A 59 6.22 11.28 -7.73
CA PRO A 59 4.79 11.08 -7.80
C PRO A 59 4.46 9.60 -7.98
N GLN A 60 5.28 8.88 -8.76
CA GLN A 60 5.16 7.44 -8.96
C GLN A 60 5.21 6.67 -7.64
N ASN A 61 6.21 6.91 -6.79
CA ASN A 61 6.29 6.22 -5.49
C ASN A 61 5.13 6.58 -4.56
N ALA A 62 4.63 7.82 -4.63
CA ALA A 62 3.47 8.25 -3.84
C ALA A 62 2.20 7.54 -4.31
N TYR A 63 1.99 7.45 -5.63
CA TYR A 63 0.91 6.71 -6.25
C TYR A 63 0.98 5.22 -5.91
N ASP A 64 2.15 4.59 -6.02
CA ASP A 64 2.34 3.18 -5.69
C ASP A 64 2.10 2.89 -4.20
N ALA A 65 2.50 3.80 -3.30
CA ALA A 65 2.15 3.72 -1.89
C ALA A 65 0.62 3.75 -1.70
N GLY A 66 -0.06 4.68 -2.38
CA GLY A 66 -1.52 4.80 -2.38
C GLY A 66 -2.22 3.55 -2.93
N LEU A 67 -1.71 2.95 -4.02
CA LEU A 67 -2.21 1.70 -4.59
C LEU A 67 -2.17 0.54 -3.58
N GLY A 68 -1.17 0.54 -2.70
CA GLY A 68 -1.05 -0.40 -1.60
C GLY A 68 -1.89 -0.06 -0.37
N GLY A 69 -2.68 1.02 -0.41
CA GLY A 69 -3.47 1.50 0.74
C GLY A 69 -2.65 2.24 1.79
N ASN A 70 -1.43 2.65 1.46
CA ASN A 70 -0.49 3.30 2.37
C ASN A 70 -0.26 4.76 1.99
N ARG A 71 0.34 5.50 2.92
CA ARG A 71 0.86 6.84 2.65
C ARG A 71 2.36 6.81 2.46
N LEU A 72 2.87 7.63 1.55
CA LEU A 72 4.29 7.88 1.40
C LEU A 72 4.85 8.41 2.73
N ASN A 73 6.07 8.02 3.07
CA ASN A 73 6.67 8.50 4.31
C ASN A 73 6.82 10.03 4.30
N PRO A 74 6.53 10.72 5.42
CA PRO A 74 6.61 12.18 5.54
C PRO A 74 8.07 12.64 5.70
N VAL A 75 8.92 12.25 4.75
CA VAL A 75 10.36 12.56 4.70
C VAL A 75 10.71 13.48 3.54
N CYS A 76 9.75 13.72 2.65
CA CYS A 76 9.91 14.53 1.46
C CYS A 76 9.88 16.04 1.78
N PRO A 77 10.57 16.85 0.96
CA PRO A 77 10.55 18.31 1.09
C PRO A 77 9.14 18.89 1.06
N ALA A 78 8.94 20.02 1.73
CA ALA A 78 7.64 20.69 1.75
C ALA A 78 7.17 21.13 0.35
N SER A 79 8.11 21.49 -0.53
CA SER A 79 7.86 21.86 -1.93
C SER A 79 7.21 20.75 -2.76
N ASP A 80 7.43 19.48 -2.39
CA ASP A 80 6.88 18.33 -3.12
C ASP A 80 5.54 17.84 -2.57
N ARG A 81 5.10 18.34 -1.42
CA ARG A 81 3.94 17.77 -0.71
C ARG A 81 2.68 17.75 -1.54
N LEU A 82 2.37 18.83 -2.26
CA LEU A 82 1.14 18.91 -3.04
C LEU A 82 1.13 17.89 -4.19
N ARG A 83 2.20 17.85 -5.00
CA ARG A 83 2.30 16.89 -6.13
C ARG A 83 2.29 15.43 -5.66
N LEU A 84 2.94 15.14 -4.53
CA LEU A 84 2.97 13.79 -3.96
C LEU A 84 1.61 13.41 -3.37
N ALA A 85 0.92 14.33 -2.69
CA ALA A 85 -0.39 14.10 -2.13
C ALA A 85 -1.44 13.81 -3.22
N LEU A 86 -1.41 14.53 -4.34
CA LEU A 86 -2.31 14.27 -5.47
C LEU A 86 -2.10 12.87 -6.05
N ALA A 87 -0.84 12.46 -6.25
CA ALA A 87 -0.51 11.13 -6.75
C ALA A 87 -0.88 10.02 -5.75
N GLU A 88 -0.60 10.22 -4.46
CA GLU A 88 -1.00 9.32 -3.37
C GLU A 88 -2.53 9.16 -3.31
N GLU A 89 -3.27 10.25 -3.36
CA GLU A 89 -4.74 10.23 -3.33
C GLU A 89 -5.31 9.46 -4.51
N GLN A 90 -4.74 9.66 -5.71
CA GLN A 90 -5.14 8.90 -6.89
C GLN A 90 -4.91 7.39 -6.70
N GLY A 91 -3.76 6.99 -6.13
CA GLY A 91 -3.49 5.60 -5.79
C GLY A 91 -4.48 5.04 -4.76
N LEU A 92 -4.81 5.83 -3.73
CA LEU A 92 -5.76 5.47 -2.69
C LEU A 92 -7.19 5.28 -3.22
N ARG A 93 -7.62 6.08 -4.20
CA ARG A 93 -8.92 5.88 -4.88
C ARG A 93 -8.97 4.53 -5.58
N VAL A 94 -7.93 4.20 -6.35
CA VAL A 94 -7.84 2.88 -7.02
C VAL A 94 -7.79 1.75 -5.99
N HIS A 95 -7.07 1.91 -4.89
CA HIS A 95 -7.05 0.94 -3.80
C HIS A 95 -8.44 0.71 -3.20
N ALA A 96 -9.20 1.79 -2.94
CA ALA A 96 -10.55 1.70 -2.42
C ALA A 96 -11.50 0.95 -3.37
N VAL A 97 -11.40 1.23 -4.67
CA VAL A 97 -12.19 0.53 -5.70
C VAL A 97 -11.84 -0.97 -5.72
N ARG A 98 -10.55 -1.33 -5.70
CA ARG A 98 -10.11 -2.73 -5.63
C ARG A 98 -10.65 -3.45 -4.38
N ARG A 99 -10.62 -2.78 -3.23
CA ARG A 99 -11.15 -3.32 -1.98
C ARG A 99 -12.66 -3.59 -2.04
N GLU A 100 -13.42 -2.79 -2.78
CA GLU A 100 -14.85 -3.06 -2.97
C GLU A 100 -15.07 -4.22 -3.95
N ILE A 101 -14.28 -4.31 -5.03
CA ILE A 101 -14.31 -5.47 -5.94
C ILE A 101 -14.05 -6.76 -5.16
N ASP A 102 -12.95 -6.81 -4.38
CA ASP A 102 -12.61 -7.98 -3.56
C ASP A 102 -13.79 -8.37 -2.64
N ARG A 103 -14.44 -7.37 -2.02
CA ARG A 103 -15.61 -7.59 -1.14
C ARG A 103 -16.78 -8.23 -1.88
N LEU A 104 -17.08 -7.76 -3.10
CA LEU A 104 -18.15 -8.27 -3.93
C LEU A 104 -17.84 -9.68 -4.43
N ASP A 105 -16.60 -9.95 -4.82
CA ASP A 105 -16.13 -11.28 -5.21
C ASP A 105 -16.25 -12.29 -4.06
N TYR A 106 -15.84 -11.91 -2.84
CA TYR A 106 -16.04 -12.76 -1.68
C TYR A 106 -17.53 -13.06 -1.41
N ALA A 107 -18.41 -12.07 -1.60
CA ALA A 107 -19.85 -12.27 -1.44
C ALA A 107 -20.42 -13.20 -2.53
N ASN A 108 -19.95 -13.07 -3.77
CA ASN A 108 -20.32 -13.96 -4.87
C ASN A 108 -19.86 -15.40 -4.60
N ALA A 109 -18.59 -15.60 -4.21
CA ALA A 109 -18.07 -16.93 -3.88
C ALA A 109 -18.87 -17.58 -2.73
N SER A 110 -19.27 -16.81 -1.72
CA SER A 110 -20.12 -17.30 -0.63
C SER A 110 -21.52 -17.70 -1.11
N ASP A 111 -22.13 -16.92 -2.01
CA ASP A 111 -23.46 -17.20 -2.54
C ASP A 111 -23.42 -18.36 -3.55
N GLU A 112 -22.33 -18.52 -4.29
CA GLU A 112 -22.07 -19.67 -5.18
C GLU A 112 -21.93 -20.97 -4.37
N ALA A 113 -21.16 -20.97 -3.28
CA ALA A 113 -21.07 -22.12 -2.39
C ALA A 113 -22.43 -22.50 -1.80
N ARG A 114 -23.26 -21.50 -1.49
CA ARG A 114 -24.63 -21.72 -1.03
C ARG A 114 -25.54 -22.28 -2.12
N LEU A 115 -25.38 -21.83 -3.36
CA LEU A 115 -26.10 -22.38 -4.50
C LEU A 115 -25.75 -23.85 -4.72
N ASP A 116 -24.47 -24.20 -4.64
CA ASP A 116 -24.00 -25.57 -4.78
C ASP A 116 -24.63 -26.48 -3.71
N ASP A 117 -24.53 -26.11 -2.43
CA ASP A 117 -25.15 -26.82 -1.30
C ASP A 117 -26.65 -27.09 -1.53
N LEU A 118 -27.42 -26.06 -1.90
CA LEU A 118 -28.85 -26.21 -2.19
C LEU A 118 -29.12 -27.15 -3.36
N LEU A 119 -28.29 -27.12 -4.40
CA LEU A 119 -28.47 -27.93 -5.60
C LEU A 119 -28.10 -29.40 -5.41
N THR A 120 -27.40 -29.75 -4.31
CA THR A 120 -27.08 -31.14 -3.99
C THR A 120 -28.25 -31.91 -3.34
N GLY A 121 -29.23 -31.21 -2.78
CA GLY A 121 -30.36 -31.79 -2.05
C GLY A 121 -31.65 -31.91 -2.87
N GLU A 122 -32.69 -32.48 -2.23
CA GLU A 122 -34.05 -32.40 -2.76
C GLU A 122 -34.56 -30.97 -2.68
N LEU A 123 -34.99 -30.41 -3.82
CA LEU A 123 -35.38 -29.00 -3.91
C LEU A 123 -36.87 -28.79 -3.63
N ASP A 124 -37.19 -28.02 -2.59
CA ASP A 124 -38.54 -27.55 -2.34
C ASP A 124 -38.87 -26.19 -3.02
N LYS A 125 -40.04 -25.62 -2.73
CA LYS A 125 -40.46 -24.33 -3.31
C LYS A 125 -39.65 -23.15 -2.75
N ASP A 126 -39.23 -23.21 -1.51
CA ASP A 126 -38.46 -22.17 -0.84
C ASP A 126 -36.99 -22.20 -1.27
N ASP A 127 -36.42 -23.39 -1.50
CA ASP A 127 -35.10 -23.54 -2.12
C ASP A 127 -35.07 -22.94 -3.52
N ARG A 128 -36.10 -23.21 -4.34
CA ARG A 128 -36.23 -22.59 -5.68
C ARG A 128 -36.31 -21.07 -5.59
N ARG A 129 -37.00 -20.53 -4.59
CA ARG A 129 -37.07 -19.08 -4.35
C ARG A 129 -35.69 -18.54 -3.96
N ARG A 130 -34.98 -19.25 -3.09
CA ARG A 130 -33.65 -18.88 -2.60
C ARG A 130 -32.61 -18.90 -3.71
N ILE A 131 -32.60 -19.94 -4.54
CA ILE A 131 -31.73 -20.09 -5.70
C ILE A 131 -31.93 -18.91 -6.67
N ARG A 132 -33.18 -18.55 -6.98
CA ARG A 132 -33.47 -17.40 -7.86
C ARG A 132 -32.95 -16.09 -7.27
N LYS A 133 -33.05 -15.91 -5.95
CA LYS A 133 -32.53 -14.72 -5.28
C LYS A 133 -31.00 -14.65 -5.36
N LEU A 134 -30.31 -15.73 -4.96
CA LEU A 134 -28.84 -15.79 -4.98
C LEU A 134 -28.29 -15.54 -6.39
N ARG A 135 -28.89 -16.14 -7.42
CA ARG A 135 -28.49 -15.90 -8.82
C ARG A 135 -28.64 -14.44 -9.23
N ARG A 136 -29.73 -13.78 -8.84
CA ARG A 136 -29.94 -12.35 -9.10
C ARG A 136 -28.90 -11.49 -8.38
N ASP A 137 -28.68 -11.76 -7.10
CA ASP A 137 -27.72 -11.01 -6.28
C ASP A 137 -26.29 -11.13 -6.85
N ILE A 138 -25.90 -12.32 -7.33
CA ILE A 138 -24.62 -12.55 -8.01
C ILE A 138 -24.53 -11.75 -9.32
N GLU A 139 -25.59 -11.77 -10.13
CA GLU A 139 -25.64 -11.04 -11.40
C GLU A 139 -25.50 -9.53 -11.21
N ASP A 140 -26.23 -8.97 -10.23
CA ASP A 140 -26.19 -7.56 -9.87
C ASP A 140 -24.78 -7.13 -9.40
N ARG A 141 -24.15 -7.93 -8.54
CA ARG A 141 -22.77 -7.66 -8.07
C ARG A 141 -21.75 -7.80 -9.19
N ASN A 142 -21.91 -8.77 -10.09
CA ASN A 142 -21.07 -8.93 -11.27
C ASN A 142 -21.17 -7.72 -12.21
N TYR A 143 -22.34 -7.11 -12.35
CA TYR A 143 -22.48 -5.85 -13.07
C TYR A 143 -21.69 -4.72 -12.40
N GLU A 144 -21.78 -4.64 -11.08
CA GLU A 144 -21.07 -3.62 -10.29
C GLU A 144 -19.54 -3.80 -10.33
N ILE A 145 -19.04 -5.03 -10.20
CA ILE A 145 -17.60 -5.34 -10.36
C ILE A 145 -17.11 -4.84 -11.72
N ARG A 146 -17.82 -5.16 -12.81
CA ARG A 146 -17.45 -4.67 -14.16
C ARG A 146 -17.47 -3.15 -14.27
N ARG A 147 -18.35 -2.46 -13.54
CA ARG A 147 -18.40 -1.00 -13.50
C ARG A 147 -17.17 -0.44 -12.77
N LEU A 148 -16.86 -0.98 -11.60
CA LEU A 148 -15.72 -0.61 -10.77
C LEU A 148 -14.38 -0.90 -11.45
N GLU A 149 -14.24 -2.01 -12.17
CA GLU A 149 -13.05 -2.34 -12.96
C GLU A 149 -12.75 -1.28 -14.02
N ARG A 150 -13.79 -0.82 -14.73
CA ARG A 150 -13.66 0.27 -15.72
C ARG A 150 -13.25 1.58 -15.05
N GLU A 151 -13.84 1.91 -13.90
CA GLU A 151 -13.50 3.09 -13.12
C GLU A 151 -12.02 3.06 -12.67
N ALA A 152 -11.55 1.92 -12.15
CA ALA A 152 -10.16 1.73 -11.76
C ALA A 152 -9.19 1.84 -12.95
N GLN A 153 -9.58 1.34 -14.13
CA GLN A 153 -8.76 1.42 -15.34
C GLN A 153 -8.61 2.87 -15.82
N LEU A 154 -9.70 3.65 -15.82
CA LEU A 154 -9.69 5.07 -16.19
C LEU A 154 -8.92 5.94 -15.18
N SER A 155 -8.84 5.50 -13.93
CA SER A 155 -8.14 6.21 -12.86
C SER A 155 -6.62 5.98 -12.85
N ARG A 156 -6.07 5.12 -13.72
CA ARG A 156 -4.62 4.91 -13.82
C ARG A 156 -3.97 6.12 -14.50
N PRO A 157 -2.96 6.76 -13.89
CA PRO A 157 -2.30 7.90 -14.50
C PRO A 157 -1.58 7.49 -15.79
N GLY A 158 -1.67 8.36 -16.80
CA GLY A 158 -0.70 8.37 -17.89
C GLY A 158 0.63 8.85 -17.34
N VAL A 159 1.67 8.01 -17.49
CA VAL A 159 3.10 8.21 -17.16
C VAL A 159 3.47 9.61 -16.63
N TYR A 160 3.89 9.68 -15.35
CA TYR A 160 4.44 10.89 -14.70
C TYR A 160 5.89 11.20 -15.13
#